data_AF-A0AAF1KQT3-F1
#
_entry.id   AF-A0AAF1KQT3-F1
#
_cell.length_a   1.000
_cell.length_b   1.000
_cell.length_c   1.000
_cell.angle_alpha   90.00
_cell.angle_beta   90.00
_cell.angle_gamma   90.00
#
_symmetry.space_group_name_H-M   'P 1'
#
loop_
_entity.id
_entity.type
_entity.pdbx_description
1 polymer ?
#
loop_
_entity_poly.entity_id
_entity_poly.type
_entity_poly.pdbx_seq_one_letter_code
_entity_poly.pdbx_strand_id
1 'polypeptide(L)'
;MIFIPLPFVETLFLLTMLLQMHRRSEDGLREHPLFALLIAAYALQSVLIGLRWGYGISAVLPLQAVLATAIATLAFLSFYDLASEGSIFRKWTTWLHCLPAATVVLLRIVWPEPVGLFIILVFLGYGAGLTGLCLAGPDGLVSSRLDGALRSYRSLQLTAAAVLMSAVADIAISLDFSWSDGSHAGEVVAVGNVLALLALGAAASVASSGATVHDRDETEPTSAIAGSAPEDLAATAAAVDALMQAKALYRDTELNLGRLARKLNCPARSVSIAINRVHGVSVSQYVNNFRIAEACRLLSETDAPVTSIMFDAGFLSKSNFNREFLRITGTSPTLWRSKNHAALMA
;
A
#
# COMPACT_ATOMS: atom_id res chain seq x y z
N MET A 1 6.64 -28.16 29.49
CA MET A 1 5.58 -27.36 28.83
C MET A 1 6.05 -27.09 27.41
N ILE A 2 5.20 -27.23 26.40
CA ILE A 2 5.58 -26.93 25.01
C ILE A 2 5.75 -25.41 24.90
N PHE A 3 6.99 -24.95 24.76
CA PHE A 3 7.31 -23.54 24.51
C PHE A 3 7.10 -23.24 23.03
N ILE A 4 6.25 -22.26 22.72
CA ILE A 4 5.98 -21.80 21.36
C ILE A 4 6.48 -20.36 21.25
N PRO A 5 7.58 -20.11 20.51
CA PRO A 5 8.08 -18.76 20.27
C PRO A 5 7.03 -17.87 19.57
N LEU A 6 6.92 -16.61 20.00
CA LEU A 6 6.02 -15.61 19.37
C LEU A 6 6.15 -15.50 17.83
N PRO A 7 7.34 -15.60 17.21
CA PRO A 7 7.47 -15.59 15.75
C PRO A 7 6.65 -16.67 15.04
N PHE A 8 6.37 -17.82 15.66
CA PHE A 8 5.53 -18.84 15.02
C PHE A 8 4.06 -18.43 14.94
N VAL A 9 3.59 -17.61 15.89
CA VAL A 9 2.24 -17.03 15.84
C VAL A 9 2.14 -16.01 14.71
N GLU A 10 3.15 -15.16 14.56
CA GLU A 10 3.26 -14.21 13.46
C GLU A 10 3.30 -14.92 12.10
N THR A 11 4.10 -15.99 11.99
CA THR A 11 4.15 -16.84 10.80
C THR A 11 2.77 -17.36 10.41
N LEU A 12 2.00 -17.89 11.38
CA LEU A 12 0.65 -18.38 11.12
C LEU A 12 -0.25 -17.27 10.57
N PHE A 13 -0.20 -16.07 11.17
CA PHE A 13 -0.96 -14.92 10.67
C PHE A 13 -0.59 -14.58 9.22
N LEU A 14 0.70 -14.47 8.90
CA LEU A 14 1.19 -14.18 7.54
C LEU A 14 0.77 -15.25 6.53
N LEU A 15 0.81 -16.53 6.91
CA LEU A 15 0.33 -17.63 6.07
C LEU A 15 -1.18 -17.57 5.85
N THR A 16 -1.98 -17.22 6.87
CA THR A 16 -3.42 -17.03 6.67
C THR A 16 -3.72 -15.86 5.74
N MET A 17 -2.96 -14.77 5.83
CA MET A 17 -3.08 -13.62 4.94
C MET A 17 -2.71 -13.99 3.50
N LEU A 18 -1.62 -14.74 3.30
CA LEU A 18 -1.22 -15.26 1.99
C LEU A 18 -2.29 -16.18 1.38
N LEU A 19 -2.88 -17.07 2.19
CA LEU A 19 -3.97 -17.95 1.77
C LEU A 19 -5.24 -17.17 1.42
N GLN A 20 -5.60 -16.15 2.21
CA GLN A 20 -6.74 -15.28 1.90
C GLN A 20 -6.53 -14.51 0.60
N MET A 21 -5.31 -14.02 0.36
CA MET A 21 -4.97 -13.33 -0.89
C MET A 21 -5.09 -14.27 -2.09
N HIS A 22 -4.67 -15.53 -1.95
CA HIS A 22 -4.85 -16.54 -2.99
C HIS A 22 -6.32 -16.90 -3.24
N ARG A 23 -7.16 -16.97 -2.19
CA ARG A 23 -8.57 -17.36 -2.30
C ARG A 23 -9.50 -16.26 -2.81
N ARG A 24 -9.19 -14.99 -2.55
CA ARG A 24 -10.07 -13.85 -2.88
C ARG A 24 -10.00 -13.38 -4.32
N SER A 25 -9.09 -13.91 -5.11
CA SER A 25 -8.75 -13.34 -6.40
C SER A 25 -8.55 -14.47 -7.38
N GLU A 26 -9.41 -14.56 -8.39
CA GLU A 26 -9.31 -15.57 -9.45
C GLU A 26 -7.94 -15.52 -10.16
N ASP A 27 -7.19 -14.42 -10.03
CA ASP A 27 -5.82 -14.21 -10.54
C ASP A 27 -4.85 -13.53 -9.51
N GLY A 28 -5.11 -13.54 -8.20
CA GLY A 28 -4.46 -12.61 -7.25
C GLY A 28 -2.97 -12.72 -7.01
N LEU A 29 -2.39 -13.90 -7.25
CA LEU A 29 -0.94 -14.07 -7.23
C LEU A 29 -0.27 -13.45 -8.48
N ARG A 30 -1.03 -13.26 -9.57
CA ARG A 30 -0.53 -12.70 -10.83
C ARG A 30 -0.63 -11.18 -10.88
N GLU A 31 -1.62 -10.57 -10.24
CA GLU A 31 -1.77 -9.12 -10.23
C GLU A 31 -0.67 -8.42 -9.40
N HIS A 32 -0.26 -9.02 -8.27
CA HIS A 32 0.71 -8.43 -7.34
C HIS A 32 1.74 -9.46 -6.78
N PRO A 33 2.60 -10.05 -7.64
CA PRO A 33 3.50 -11.14 -7.24
C PRO A 33 4.54 -10.71 -6.21
N LEU A 34 4.96 -9.44 -6.21
CA LEU A 34 5.96 -8.92 -5.27
C LEU A 34 5.45 -8.89 -3.83
N PHE A 35 4.18 -8.52 -3.61
CA PHE A 35 3.59 -8.57 -2.27
C PHE A 35 3.42 -10.00 -1.76
N ALA A 36 3.07 -10.94 -2.63
CA ALA A 36 3.00 -12.35 -2.26
C ALA A 36 4.37 -12.87 -1.81
N LEU A 37 5.41 -12.53 -2.57
CA LEU A 37 6.78 -12.94 -2.28
C LEU A 37 7.30 -12.26 -1.00
N LEU A 38 6.96 -10.98 -0.78
CA LEU A 38 7.26 -10.26 0.44
C LEU A 38 6.63 -10.92 1.68
N ILE A 39 5.33 -11.25 1.63
CA ILE A 39 4.63 -11.91 2.74
C ILE A 39 5.24 -13.29 3.01
N ALA A 40 5.54 -14.06 1.96
CA ALA A 40 6.20 -15.35 2.09
C ALA A 40 7.61 -15.23 2.70
N ALA A 41 8.37 -14.21 2.30
CA ALA A 41 9.69 -13.92 2.84
C ALA A 41 9.62 -13.55 4.33
N TYR A 42 8.66 -12.69 4.74
CA TYR A 42 8.42 -12.38 6.16
C TYR A 42 8.02 -13.62 6.96
N ALA A 43 7.15 -14.48 6.43
CA ALA A 43 6.74 -15.71 7.10
C ALA A 43 7.94 -16.63 7.33
N LEU A 44 8.78 -16.83 6.31
CA LEU A 44 10.01 -17.61 6.44
C LEU A 44 10.98 -16.96 7.44
N GLN A 45 11.18 -15.65 7.38
CA GLN A 45 12.05 -14.93 8.31
C GLN A 45 11.60 -15.09 9.76
N SER A 46 10.30 -14.99 10.01
CA SER A 46 9.71 -15.16 11.33
C SER A 46 9.92 -16.59 11.87
N VAL A 47 9.79 -17.63 11.03
CA VAL A 47 10.18 -19.01 11.40
C VAL A 47 11.65 -19.07 11.81
N LEU A 48 12.56 -18.50 11.02
CA LEU A 48 13.99 -18.55 11.33
C LEU A 48 14.31 -17.81 12.65
N ILE A 49 13.65 -16.67 12.91
CA ILE A 49 13.77 -15.94 14.18
C ILE A 49 13.32 -16.82 15.34
N GLY A 50 12.18 -17.52 15.20
CA GLY A 50 11.69 -18.48 16.19
C GLY A 50 12.65 -19.65 16.44
N LEU A 51 13.28 -20.19 15.40
CA LEU A 51 14.28 -21.25 15.53
C LEU A 51 15.54 -20.78 16.26
N ARG A 52 16.05 -19.58 15.93
CA ARG A 52 17.24 -18.99 16.55
C ARG A 52 17.00 -18.67 18.02
N TRP A 53 16.01 -17.85 18.33
CA TRP A 53 15.81 -17.32 19.69
C TRP A 53 14.99 -18.24 20.58
N GLY A 54 14.15 -19.10 19.99
CA GLY A 54 13.29 -20.00 20.75
C GLY A 54 13.90 -21.37 21.04
N TYR A 55 14.72 -21.89 20.12
CA TYR A 55 15.34 -23.21 20.23
C TYR A 55 16.87 -23.18 20.19
N GLY A 56 17.49 -21.99 20.11
CA GLY A 56 18.95 -21.85 20.10
C GLY A 56 19.63 -22.33 18.81
N ILE A 57 18.89 -22.48 17.71
CA ILE A 57 19.43 -23.02 16.45
C ILE A 57 20.18 -21.91 15.69
N SER A 58 21.45 -21.71 16.02
CA SER A 58 22.30 -20.68 15.37
C SER A 58 22.66 -21.01 13.91
N ALA A 59 22.43 -22.23 13.45
CA ALA A 59 22.68 -22.64 12.06
C ALA A 59 21.84 -21.87 11.03
N VAL A 60 20.76 -21.20 11.46
CA VAL A 60 19.86 -20.41 10.58
C VAL A 60 20.36 -19.00 10.28
N LEU A 61 21.37 -18.50 11.01
CA LEU A 61 21.97 -17.17 10.83
C LEU A 61 22.33 -16.79 9.37
N PRO A 62 22.97 -17.65 8.55
CA PRO A 62 23.24 -17.33 7.14
C PRO A 62 21.97 -16.97 6.38
N LEU A 63 20.95 -17.81 6.52
CA LEU A 63 19.71 -17.68 5.77
C LEU A 63 18.93 -16.45 6.25
N GLN A 64 18.94 -16.19 7.57
CA GLN A 64 18.34 -14.97 8.14
C GLN A 64 18.93 -13.69 7.57
N ALA A 65 20.26 -13.62 7.43
CA ALA A 65 20.94 -12.44 6.91
C ALA A 65 20.57 -12.16 5.45
N VAL A 66 20.58 -13.21 4.62
CA VAL A 66 20.20 -13.11 3.20
C VAL A 66 18.73 -12.72 3.08
N LEU A 67 17.85 -13.38 3.82
CA LEU A 67 16.42 -13.15 3.75
C LEU A 67 16.02 -11.77 4.30
N ALA A 68 16.71 -11.25 5.31
CA ALA A 68 16.50 -9.89 5.82
C ALA A 68 16.73 -8.85 4.72
N THR A 69 17.85 -8.95 3.98
CA THR A 69 18.10 -8.03 2.85
C THR A 69 17.09 -8.21 1.72
N ALA A 70 16.68 -9.45 1.43
CA ALA A 70 15.63 -9.72 0.45
C ALA A 70 14.31 -9.05 0.83
N ILE A 71 13.90 -9.13 2.10
CA ILE A 71 12.69 -8.47 2.61
C ILE A 71 12.73 -6.95 2.38
N ALA A 72 13.82 -6.28 2.75
CA ALA A 72 13.97 -4.84 2.53
C ALA A 72 13.86 -4.48 1.03
N THR A 73 14.50 -5.27 0.17
CA THR A 73 14.45 -5.06 -1.29
C THR A 73 13.04 -5.27 -1.86
N LEU A 74 12.35 -6.33 -1.41
CA LEU A 74 11.01 -6.67 -1.89
C LEU A 74 9.96 -5.69 -1.39
N ALA A 75 10.09 -5.19 -0.16
CA ALA A 75 9.24 -4.15 0.38
C ALA A 75 9.30 -2.91 -0.52
N PHE A 76 10.51 -2.45 -0.84
CA PHE A 76 10.70 -1.33 -1.75
C PHE A 76 10.16 -1.61 -3.16
N LEU A 77 10.52 -2.75 -3.75
CA LEU A 77 10.10 -3.08 -5.12
C LEU A 77 8.58 -3.21 -5.25
N SER A 78 7.91 -3.74 -4.23
CA SER A 78 6.45 -3.86 -4.20
C SER A 78 5.81 -2.48 -4.39
N PHE A 79 6.25 -1.45 -3.65
CA PHE A 79 5.69 -0.10 -3.78
C PHE A 79 6.26 0.69 -4.95
N TYR A 80 7.50 0.44 -5.34
CA TYR A 80 8.10 1.07 -6.51
C TYR A 80 7.39 0.66 -7.81
N ASP A 81 6.95 -0.61 -7.93
CA ASP A 81 6.12 -1.05 -9.05
C ASP A 81 4.77 -0.32 -9.10
N LEU A 82 4.19 -0.01 -7.94
CA LEU A 82 2.98 0.83 -7.86
C LEU A 82 3.21 2.28 -8.28
N ALA A 83 4.40 2.82 -8.00
CA ALA A 83 4.76 4.19 -8.33
C ALA A 83 5.20 4.38 -9.79
N SER A 84 5.46 3.30 -10.53
CA SER A 84 6.05 3.38 -11.87
C SER A 84 5.06 3.10 -13.00
N GLU A 85 5.22 3.80 -14.12
CA GLU A 85 4.44 3.58 -15.34
C GLU A 85 4.91 2.29 -16.03
N GLY A 86 4.30 1.16 -15.67
CA GLY A 86 4.59 -0.16 -16.26
C GLY A 86 5.31 -1.12 -15.32
N SER A 87 5.47 -2.38 -15.74
CA SER A 87 6.03 -3.44 -14.88
C SER A 87 7.53 -3.26 -14.68
N ILE A 88 7.98 -3.24 -13.43
CA ILE A 88 9.40 -3.17 -13.07
C ILE A 88 10.21 -4.34 -13.62
N PHE A 89 9.59 -5.51 -13.85
CA PHE A 89 10.27 -6.69 -14.37
C PHE A 89 10.82 -6.50 -15.79
N ARG A 90 10.36 -5.48 -16.51
CA ARG A 90 10.90 -5.12 -17.84
C ARG A 90 12.11 -4.20 -17.77
N LYS A 91 12.38 -3.58 -16.61
CA LYS A 91 13.50 -2.66 -16.43
C LYS A 91 14.77 -3.47 -16.14
N TRP A 92 15.82 -3.24 -16.93
CA TRP A 92 17.13 -3.87 -16.71
C TRP A 92 17.69 -3.55 -15.32
N THR A 93 17.39 -2.40 -14.72
CA THR A 93 17.93 -2.04 -13.40
C THR A 93 17.41 -2.90 -12.25
N THR A 94 16.34 -3.68 -12.44
CA THR A 94 15.70 -4.45 -11.36
C THR A 94 16.60 -5.52 -10.77
N TRP A 95 17.51 -6.12 -11.55
CA TRP A 95 18.45 -7.12 -11.01
C TRP A 95 19.47 -6.53 -10.01
N LEU A 96 19.70 -5.21 -10.04
CA LEU A 96 20.60 -4.56 -9.07
C LEU A 96 20.09 -4.70 -7.63
N HIS A 97 18.79 -4.90 -7.45
CA HIS A 97 18.21 -5.14 -6.13
C HIS A 97 18.44 -6.57 -5.60
N CYS A 98 19.05 -7.45 -6.39
CA CYS A 98 19.61 -8.72 -5.90
C CYS A 98 21.01 -8.55 -5.30
N LEU A 99 21.69 -7.42 -5.55
CA LEU A 99 23.05 -7.16 -5.05
C LEU A 99 23.14 -7.19 -3.52
N PRO A 100 22.21 -6.61 -2.73
CA PRO A 100 22.29 -6.67 -1.27
C PRO A 100 22.39 -8.11 -0.73
N ALA A 101 21.55 -9.01 -1.24
CA ALA A 101 21.56 -10.42 -0.84
C ALA A 101 22.86 -11.13 -1.27
N ALA A 102 23.33 -10.87 -2.50
CA ALA A 102 24.59 -11.43 -3.00
C ALA A 102 25.80 -10.92 -2.19
N THR A 103 25.81 -9.64 -1.84
CA THR A 103 26.84 -9.02 -1.01
C THR A 103 26.87 -9.63 0.39
N VAL A 104 25.71 -9.90 1.01
CA VAL A 104 25.67 -10.62 2.30
C VAL A 104 26.29 -12.01 2.20
N VAL A 105 25.97 -12.77 1.14
CA VAL A 105 26.57 -14.10 0.93
C VAL A 105 28.09 -13.99 0.80
N LEU A 106 28.58 -13.03 0.02
CA LEU A 106 30.02 -12.83 -0.20
C LEU A 106 30.72 -12.37 1.08
N LEU A 107 30.20 -11.36 1.77
CA LEU A 107 30.74 -10.87 3.04
C LEU A 107 30.81 -12.00 4.05
N ARG A 108 29.79 -12.84 4.14
CA ARG A 108 29.80 -13.96 5.09
C ARG A 108 30.89 -15.01 4.83
N ILE A 109 31.37 -15.13 3.59
CA ILE A 109 32.46 -16.05 3.23
C ILE A 109 33.83 -15.38 3.45
N VAL A 110 33.95 -14.11 3.07
CA VAL A 110 35.24 -13.41 3.00
C VAL A 110 35.54 -12.63 4.29
N TRP A 111 34.54 -11.93 4.83
CA TRP A 111 34.65 -11.03 5.97
C TRP A 111 33.32 -10.92 6.74
N PRO A 112 33.05 -11.81 7.72
CA PRO A 112 31.74 -11.91 8.37
C PRO A 112 31.40 -10.74 9.31
N GLU A 113 32.40 -10.10 9.91
CA GLU A 113 32.25 -9.00 10.88
C GLU A 113 31.28 -7.88 10.43
N PRO A 114 31.44 -7.26 9.24
CA PRO A 114 30.58 -6.15 8.82
C PRO A 114 29.15 -6.54 8.40
N VAL A 115 28.76 -7.83 8.43
CA VAL A 115 27.44 -8.27 7.92
C VAL A 115 26.29 -7.57 8.65
N GLY A 116 26.37 -7.42 9.98
CA GLY A 116 25.34 -6.74 10.76
C GLY A 116 25.16 -5.27 10.34
N LEU A 117 26.28 -4.54 10.24
CA LEU A 117 26.29 -3.14 9.79
C LEU A 117 25.75 -3.00 8.36
N PHE A 118 26.12 -3.91 7.47
CA PHE A 118 25.64 -3.91 6.09
C PHE A 118 24.12 -4.08 6.02
N ILE A 119 23.54 -4.99 6.81
CA ILE A 119 22.08 -5.17 6.88
C ILE A 119 21.40 -3.88 7.35
N ILE A 120 21.91 -3.23 8.41
CA ILE A 120 21.38 -1.95 8.90
C ILE A 120 21.37 -0.90 7.77
N LEU A 121 22.47 -0.76 7.04
CA LEU A 121 22.57 0.18 5.92
C LEU A 121 21.57 -0.13 4.78
N VAL A 122 21.35 -1.41 4.49
CA VAL A 122 20.34 -1.85 3.51
C VAL A 122 18.93 -1.44 3.96
N PHE A 123 18.57 -1.70 5.23
CA PHE A 123 17.26 -1.30 5.75
C PHE A 123 17.08 0.22 5.78
N LEU A 124 18.10 0.99 6.17
CA LEU A 124 18.05 2.44 6.13
C LEU A 124 17.91 2.98 4.70
N GLY A 125 18.66 2.42 3.73
CA GLY A 125 18.61 2.83 2.33
C GLY A 125 17.24 2.59 1.69
N TYR A 126 16.69 1.38 1.85
CA TYR A 126 15.36 1.04 1.34
C TYR A 126 14.24 1.72 2.13
N GLY A 127 14.41 1.90 3.45
CA GLY A 127 13.50 2.69 4.29
C GLY A 127 13.40 4.13 3.81
N ALA A 128 14.55 4.79 3.57
CA ALA A 128 14.58 6.14 2.99
C ALA A 128 13.95 6.19 1.59
N GLY A 129 14.17 5.17 0.75
CA GLY A 129 13.52 5.04 -0.54
C GLY A 129 11.98 4.96 -0.44
N LEU A 130 11.47 4.16 0.49
CA LEU A 130 10.02 4.07 0.79
C LEU A 130 9.48 5.41 1.32
N THR A 131 10.21 6.08 2.21
CA THR A 131 9.84 7.42 2.69
C THR A 131 9.82 8.44 1.54
N GLY A 132 10.76 8.37 0.60
CA GLY A 132 10.74 9.18 -0.61
C GLY A 132 9.49 8.97 -1.45
N LEU A 133 8.98 7.73 -1.53
CA LEU A 133 7.69 7.44 -2.17
C LEU A 133 6.52 7.99 -1.36
N CYS A 134 6.56 7.99 -0.02
CA CYS A 134 5.54 8.63 0.81
C CYS A 134 5.44 10.13 0.50
N LEU A 135 6.58 10.81 0.32
CA LEU A 135 6.61 12.25 0.03
C LEU A 135 5.99 12.61 -1.34
N ALA A 136 5.82 11.63 -2.25
CA ALA A 136 5.12 11.85 -3.51
C ALA A 136 3.58 11.88 -3.37
N GLY A 137 3.05 11.53 -2.19
CA GLY A 137 1.63 11.52 -1.91
C GLY A 137 0.88 10.34 -2.55
N PRO A 138 -0.45 10.25 -2.33
CA PRO A 138 -1.27 9.13 -2.79
C PRO A 138 -1.35 9.03 -4.33
N ASP A 139 -1.31 10.17 -5.03
CA ASP A 139 -1.33 10.21 -6.49
C ASP A 139 0.01 9.76 -7.12
N GLY A 140 1.08 9.65 -6.31
CA GLY A 140 2.37 9.10 -6.73
C GLY A 140 2.33 7.60 -7.05
N LEU A 141 1.33 6.87 -6.55
CA LEU A 141 1.10 5.44 -6.84
C LEU A 141 0.31 5.28 -8.14
N VAL A 142 0.91 5.68 -9.26
CA VAL A 142 0.27 5.84 -10.57
C VAL A 142 -0.45 4.59 -11.08
N SER A 143 0.01 3.39 -10.72
CA SER A 143 -0.63 2.13 -11.14
C SER A 143 -1.66 1.59 -10.14
N SER A 144 -1.78 2.20 -8.94
CA SER A 144 -2.82 1.85 -7.96
C SER A 144 -4.20 2.27 -8.45
N ARG A 145 -5.21 1.40 -8.25
CA ARG A 145 -6.60 1.69 -8.57
C ARG A 145 -7.08 2.91 -7.77
N LEU A 146 -7.87 3.78 -8.39
CA LEU A 146 -8.34 5.01 -7.74
C LEU A 146 -9.20 4.75 -6.50
N ASP A 147 -9.97 3.65 -6.45
CA ASP A 147 -10.73 3.18 -5.27
C ASP A 147 -9.86 2.69 -4.10
N GLY A 148 -8.58 2.41 -4.37
CA GLY A 148 -7.63 1.79 -3.44
C GLY A 148 -6.43 2.67 -3.10
N ALA A 149 -6.19 3.75 -3.84
CA ALA A 149 -4.96 4.56 -3.76
C ALA A 149 -4.63 5.00 -2.33
N LEU A 150 -5.62 5.49 -1.55
CA LEU A 150 -5.40 5.90 -0.16
C LEU A 150 -5.02 4.73 0.76
N ARG A 151 -5.60 3.54 0.54
CA ARG A 151 -5.25 2.34 1.30
C ARG A 151 -3.83 1.85 0.94
N SER A 152 -3.48 1.85 -0.34
CA SER A 152 -2.12 1.55 -0.79
C SER A 152 -1.11 2.54 -0.21
N TYR A 153 -1.46 3.83 -0.15
CA TYR A 153 -0.62 4.88 0.42
C TYR A 153 -0.43 4.71 1.94
N ARG A 154 -1.49 4.43 2.70
CA ARG A 154 -1.36 4.10 4.13
C ARG A 154 -0.53 2.83 4.37
N SER A 155 -0.69 1.82 3.51
CA SER A 155 0.14 0.61 3.55
C SER A 155 1.62 0.92 3.27
N LEU A 156 1.91 1.85 2.36
CA LEU A 156 3.27 2.33 2.09
C LEU A 156 3.86 3.02 3.33
N GLN A 157 3.11 3.92 3.98
CA GLN A 157 3.56 4.59 5.20
C GLN A 157 3.87 3.61 6.33
N LEU A 158 2.98 2.63 6.55
CA LEU A 158 3.18 1.58 7.54
C LEU A 158 4.40 0.71 7.21
N THR A 159 4.59 0.36 5.94
CA THR A 159 5.76 -0.44 5.52
C THR A 159 7.06 0.34 5.69
N ALA A 160 7.08 1.62 5.31
CA ALA A 160 8.24 2.49 5.51
C ALA A 160 8.60 2.60 7.01
N ALA A 161 7.60 2.82 7.87
CA ALA A 161 7.78 2.85 9.32
C ALA A 161 8.30 1.51 9.86
N ALA A 162 7.73 0.39 9.43
CA ALA A 162 8.15 -0.94 9.87
C ALA A 162 9.60 -1.26 9.46
N VAL A 163 10.01 -0.92 8.23
CA VAL A 163 11.39 -1.10 7.74
C VAL A 163 12.37 -0.24 8.53
N LEU A 164 12.04 1.02 8.82
CA LEU A 164 12.88 1.90 9.63
C LEU A 164 12.96 1.44 11.09
N MET A 165 11.85 1.00 11.68
CA MET A 165 11.83 0.42 13.03
C MET A 165 12.67 -0.86 13.11
N SER A 166 12.70 -1.66 12.05
CA SER A 166 13.58 -2.84 11.97
C SER A 166 15.05 -2.42 11.98
N ALA A 167 15.42 -1.37 11.26
CA ALA A 167 16.79 -0.83 11.31
C ALA A 167 17.17 -0.35 12.72
N VAL A 168 16.24 0.31 13.44
CA VAL A 168 16.45 0.75 14.83
C VAL A 168 16.64 -0.46 15.76
N ALA A 169 15.84 -1.51 15.59
CA ALA A 169 15.99 -2.75 16.36
C ALA A 169 17.35 -3.42 16.08
N ASP A 170 17.79 -3.49 14.83
CA ASP A 170 19.09 -4.03 14.46
C ASP A 170 20.25 -3.22 15.06
N ILE A 171 20.14 -1.88 15.10
CA ILE A 171 21.11 -1.00 15.79
C ILE A 171 21.13 -1.31 17.29
N ALA A 172 19.97 -1.43 17.94
CA ALA A 172 19.87 -1.74 19.36
C ALA A 172 20.49 -3.11 19.68
N ILE A 173 20.22 -4.13 18.86
CA ILE A 173 20.82 -5.46 18.97
C ILE A 173 22.35 -5.37 18.80
N SER A 174 22.83 -4.65 17.79
CA SER A 174 24.26 -4.47 17.55
C SER A 174 24.98 -3.80 18.72
N LEU A 175 24.35 -2.79 19.34
CA LEU A 175 24.90 -2.12 20.52
C LEU A 175 24.91 -3.04 21.75
N ASP A 176 23.85 -3.84 21.96
CA ASP A 176 23.77 -4.81 23.05
C ASP A 176 24.83 -5.92 22.93
N PHE A 177 25.11 -6.41 21.73
CA PHE A 177 26.24 -7.33 21.51
C PHE A 177 27.61 -6.67 21.81
N SER A 178 27.74 -5.36 21.57
CA SER A 178 29.00 -4.64 21.84
C SER A 178 29.24 -4.30 23.31
N TRP A 179 28.18 -4.06 24.09
CA TRP A 179 28.26 -3.59 25.48
C TRP A 179 27.88 -4.63 26.53
N SER A 180 27.05 -5.61 26.16
CA SER A 180 26.43 -6.56 27.10
C SER A 180 26.42 -8.00 26.57
N ASP A 181 27.24 -8.30 25.56
CA ASP A 181 27.38 -9.63 24.96
C ASP A 181 26.04 -10.25 24.49
N GLY A 182 25.07 -9.40 24.13
CA GLY A 182 23.78 -9.81 23.59
C GLY A 182 22.75 -10.25 24.63
N SER A 183 22.92 -9.90 25.92
CA SER A 183 22.03 -10.34 27.00
C SER A 183 20.59 -9.86 26.86
N HIS A 184 20.34 -8.73 26.19
CA HIS A 184 18.99 -8.15 26.00
C HIS A 184 18.48 -8.27 24.56
N ALA A 185 19.30 -8.75 23.61
CA ALA A 185 18.92 -8.87 22.21
C ALA A 185 17.64 -9.72 22.00
N GLY A 186 17.43 -10.75 22.81
CA GLY A 186 16.20 -11.54 22.80
C GLY A 186 14.95 -10.74 23.21
N GLU A 187 15.09 -9.83 24.17
CA GLU A 187 14.00 -8.94 24.62
C GLU A 187 13.64 -7.91 23.56
N VAL A 188 14.65 -7.31 22.91
CA VAL A 188 14.45 -6.38 21.78
C VAL A 188 13.65 -7.06 20.66
N VAL A 189 14.01 -8.29 20.32
CA VAL A 189 13.27 -9.09 19.31
C VAL A 189 11.84 -9.39 19.77
N ALA A 190 11.64 -9.75 21.04
CA ALA A 190 10.30 -10.02 21.58
C ALA A 190 9.40 -8.77 21.52
N VAL A 191 9.91 -7.60 21.91
CA VAL A 191 9.19 -6.31 21.81
C VAL A 191 8.84 -6.02 20.35
N GLY A 192 9.78 -6.20 19.43
CA GLY A 192 9.54 -6.03 18.00
C GLY A 192 8.39 -6.91 17.48
N ASN A 193 8.37 -8.19 17.84
CA ASN A 193 7.31 -9.13 17.44
C ASN A 193 5.95 -8.76 18.04
N VAL A 194 5.90 -8.28 19.29
CA VAL A 194 4.65 -7.81 19.90
C VAL A 194 4.11 -6.60 19.14
N LEU A 195 4.95 -5.63 18.81
CA LEU A 195 4.55 -4.47 18.01
C LEU A 195 4.06 -4.88 16.61
N ALA A 196 4.74 -5.84 15.96
CA ALA A 196 4.33 -6.39 14.68
C ALA A 196 2.95 -7.07 14.78
N LEU A 197 2.73 -7.92 15.79
CA LEU A 197 1.44 -8.58 16.01
C LEU A 197 0.32 -7.59 16.31
N LEU A 198 0.58 -6.53 17.07
CA LEU A 198 -0.40 -5.46 17.32
C LEU A 198 -0.74 -4.71 16.03
N ALA A 199 0.25 -4.39 15.21
CA ALA A 199 0.04 -3.75 13.91
C ALA A 199 -0.76 -4.64 12.95
N LEU A 200 -0.44 -5.94 12.88
CA LEU A 200 -1.17 -6.93 12.09
C LEU A 200 -2.62 -7.11 12.59
N GLY A 201 -2.82 -7.15 13.92
CA GLY A 201 -4.13 -7.22 14.55
C GLY A 201 -4.99 -5.98 14.27
N ALA A 202 -4.40 -4.79 14.33
CA ALA A 202 -5.07 -3.54 13.96
C ALA A 202 -5.41 -3.50 12.46
N ALA A 203 -4.49 -3.94 11.60
CA ALA A 203 -4.75 -4.04 10.16
C ALA A 203 -5.88 -5.04 9.85
N ALA A 204 -5.91 -6.19 10.52
CA ALA A 204 -6.98 -7.18 10.41
C ALA A 204 -8.32 -6.64 10.90
N SER A 205 -8.33 -5.93 12.04
CA SER A 205 -9.55 -5.38 12.60
C SER A 205 -10.13 -4.29 11.70
N VAL A 206 -9.30 -3.41 11.13
CA VAL A 206 -9.72 -2.42 10.13
C VAL A 206 -10.22 -3.09 8.85
N ALA A 207 -9.60 -4.19 8.43
CA ALA A 207 -10.07 -4.97 7.28
C ALA A 207 -11.43 -5.67 7.54
N SER A 208 -11.72 -6.05 8.78
CA SER A 208 -13.02 -6.64 9.18
C SER A 208 -14.10 -5.59 9.47
N SER A 209 -13.72 -4.43 10.01
CA SER A 209 -14.62 -3.37 10.45
C SER A 209 -14.97 -2.39 9.34
N GLY A 210 -15.22 -2.89 8.13
CA GLY A 210 -15.75 -2.08 7.01
C GLY A 210 -17.12 -1.42 7.27
N ALA A 211 -17.64 -1.48 8.49
CA ALA A 211 -18.73 -0.67 9.02
C ALA A 211 -18.17 0.27 10.10
N THR A 212 -18.33 1.57 9.85
CA THR A 212 -18.22 2.68 10.82
C THR A 212 -16.84 3.00 11.39
N VAL A 213 -16.02 3.75 10.65
CA VAL A 213 -15.16 4.79 11.28
C VAL A 213 -15.14 6.02 10.38
N HIS A 214 -15.61 7.12 10.95
CA HIS A 214 -15.55 8.49 10.45
C HIS A 214 -14.14 9.01 10.75
N ASP A 215 -13.38 9.38 9.72
CA ASP A 215 -12.09 10.03 9.92
C ASP A 215 -11.82 11.09 8.87
N ARG A 216 -11.12 12.13 9.33
CA ARG A 216 -11.28 13.54 8.98
C ARG A 216 -10.83 13.93 7.57
N ASP A 217 -11.44 15.03 7.10
CA ASP A 217 -10.98 15.84 5.97
C ASP A 217 -9.49 16.18 6.14
N GLU A 218 -8.66 15.64 5.26
CA GLU A 218 -7.33 16.17 4.97
C GLU A 218 -7.22 16.38 3.46
N THR A 219 -7.87 17.43 3.00
CA THR A 219 -7.38 18.21 1.85
C THR A 219 -6.14 18.96 2.32
N GLU A 220 -4.97 18.32 2.29
CA GLU A 220 -3.71 19.07 2.26
C GLU A 220 -3.35 19.40 0.81
N PRO A 221 -3.30 20.69 0.43
CA PRO A 221 -2.79 21.09 -0.87
C PRO A 221 -1.27 20.86 -0.88
N THR A 222 -0.84 19.79 -1.56
CA THR A 222 0.58 19.59 -1.86
C THR A 222 1.09 20.75 -2.72
N SER A 223 1.96 21.55 -2.11
CA SER A 223 2.57 22.76 -2.67
C SER A 223 3.45 22.48 -3.89
N ALA A 224 3.49 23.50 -4.73
CA ALA A 224 4.12 23.63 -6.04
C ALA A 224 5.62 23.34 -6.12
N ILE A 225 6.08 22.73 -7.23
CA ILE A 225 7.26 23.17 -8.00
C ILE A 225 7.03 22.99 -9.52
N ALA A 226 7.50 24.01 -10.24
CA ALA A 226 7.43 24.39 -11.65
C ALA A 226 7.64 23.33 -12.74
N GLY A 227 6.96 23.55 -13.89
CA GLY A 227 7.33 22.91 -15.17
C GLY A 227 6.36 23.11 -16.34
N SER A 228 5.05 23.28 -16.12
CA SER A 228 4.06 23.37 -17.21
C SER A 228 3.39 24.75 -17.26
N ALA A 229 3.27 25.34 -18.45
CA ALA A 229 2.57 26.60 -18.65
C ALA A 229 1.11 26.51 -18.11
N PRO A 230 0.54 27.58 -17.51
CA PRO A 230 -0.82 27.57 -16.98
C PRO A 230 -1.89 27.20 -18.02
N GLU A 231 -1.64 27.50 -19.29
CA GLU A 231 -2.54 27.25 -20.42
C GLU A 231 -2.68 25.75 -20.75
N ASP A 232 -1.59 24.98 -20.59
CA ASP A 232 -1.58 23.53 -20.84
C ASP A 232 -2.33 22.74 -19.75
N LEU A 233 -2.35 23.24 -18.51
CA LEU A 233 -3.01 22.56 -17.39
C LEU A 233 -4.54 22.65 -17.50
N ALA A 234 -5.07 23.81 -17.88
CA ALA A 234 -6.51 23.98 -18.11
C ALA A 234 -6.98 23.13 -19.30
N ALA A 235 -6.21 23.10 -20.39
CA ALA A 235 -6.49 22.25 -21.54
C ALA A 235 -6.45 20.76 -21.18
N THR A 236 -5.49 20.35 -20.35
CA THR A 236 -5.39 18.96 -19.85
C THR A 236 -6.61 18.59 -19.00
N ALA A 237 -7.03 19.45 -18.05
CA ALA A 237 -8.21 19.20 -17.23
C ALA A 237 -9.49 19.13 -18.07
N ALA A 238 -9.67 20.03 -19.04
CA ALA A 238 -10.80 19.98 -19.96
C ALA A 238 -10.81 18.70 -20.82
N ALA A 239 -9.65 18.22 -21.25
CA ALA A 239 -9.53 16.95 -21.96
C ALA A 239 -9.88 15.75 -21.06
N VAL A 240 -9.51 15.78 -19.77
CA VAL A 240 -9.93 14.79 -18.78
C VAL A 240 -11.46 14.80 -18.64
N ASP A 241 -12.08 15.97 -18.47
CA ASP A 241 -13.54 16.13 -18.33
C ASP A 241 -14.28 15.56 -19.54
N ALA A 242 -13.84 15.94 -20.75
CA ALA A 242 -14.42 15.44 -22.00
C ALA A 242 -14.30 13.91 -22.12
N LEU A 243 -13.14 13.36 -21.75
CA LEU A 243 -12.91 11.92 -21.80
C LEU A 243 -13.74 11.16 -20.76
N MET A 244 -13.89 11.71 -19.55
CA MET A 244 -14.72 11.13 -18.48
C MET A 244 -16.18 11.03 -18.89
N GLN A 245 -16.73 12.10 -19.48
CA GLN A 245 -18.13 12.14 -19.92
C GLN A 245 -18.36 11.27 -21.15
N ALA A 246 -17.53 11.41 -22.20
CA ALA A 246 -17.76 10.74 -23.48
C ALA A 246 -17.64 9.20 -23.40
N LYS A 247 -16.79 8.68 -22.50
CA LYS A 247 -16.53 7.23 -22.38
C LYS A 247 -16.98 6.62 -21.06
N ALA A 248 -17.65 7.41 -20.21
CA ALA A 248 -18.04 7.01 -18.86
C ALA A 248 -16.91 6.29 -18.10
N LEU A 249 -15.67 6.79 -18.21
CA LEU A 249 -14.47 6.08 -17.70
C LEU A 249 -14.53 5.84 -16.20
N TYR A 250 -15.29 6.66 -15.47
CA TYR A 250 -15.53 6.48 -14.05
C TYR A 250 -16.16 5.11 -13.72
N ARG A 251 -16.85 4.45 -14.67
CA ARG A 251 -17.41 3.10 -14.46
C ARG A 251 -16.37 1.97 -14.54
N ASP A 252 -15.18 2.24 -15.09
CA ASP A 252 -14.08 1.26 -15.13
C ASP A 252 -13.50 1.08 -13.72
N THR A 253 -13.74 -0.08 -13.11
CA THR A 253 -13.25 -0.44 -11.76
C THR A 253 -11.74 -0.58 -11.69
N GLU A 254 -11.10 -0.79 -12.84
CA GLU A 254 -9.65 -0.95 -12.98
C GLU A 254 -8.96 0.37 -13.36
N LEU A 255 -9.68 1.49 -13.33
CA LEU A 255 -9.12 2.80 -13.64
C LEU A 255 -8.05 3.20 -12.61
N ASN A 256 -6.88 3.55 -13.11
CA ASN A 256 -5.78 4.16 -12.38
C ASN A 256 -5.25 5.39 -13.12
N LEU A 257 -4.44 6.20 -12.44
CA LEU A 257 -3.89 7.43 -13.01
C LEU A 257 -3.07 7.15 -14.28
N GLY A 258 -2.28 6.07 -14.32
CA GLY A 258 -1.50 5.68 -15.49
C GLY A 258 -2.34 5.29 -16.71
N ARG A 259 -3.53 4.70 -16.52
CA ARG A 259 -4.49 4.42 -17.60
C ARG A 259 -5.12 5.70 -18.12
N LEU A 260 -5.49 6.63 -17.23
CA LEU A 260 -6.05 7.92 -17.62
C LEU A 260 -5.05 8.73 -18.44
N ALA A 261 -3.80 8.81 -17.97
CA ALA A 261 -2.68 9.48 -18.62
C ALA A 261 -2.40 8.92 -20.03
N ARG A 262 -2.35 7.59 -20.17
CA ARG A 262 -2.17 6.94 -21.48
C ARG A 262 -3.30 7.23 -22.47
N LYS A 263 -4.55 7.33 -22.00
CA LYS A 263 -5.69 7.67 -22.87
C LYS A 263 -5.65 9.12 -23.35
N LEU A 264 -4.98 10.00 -22.61
CA LEU A 264 -4.78 11.41 -22.93
C LEU A 264 -3.42 11.69 -23.62
N ASN A 265 -2.58 10.66 -23.77
CA ASN A 265 -1.23 10.76 -24.32
C ASN A 265 -0.35 11.81 -23.60
N CYS A 266 -0.47 11.89 -22.27
CA CYS A 266 0.31 12.82 -21.45
C CYS A 266 0.86 12.11 -20.19
N PRO A 267 1.87 12.69 -19.51
CA PRO A 267 2.42 12.10 -18.28
C PRO A 267 1.39 12.05 -17.14
N ALA A 268 1.40 10.98 -16.33
CA ALA A 268 0.50 10.83 -15.19
C ALA A 268 0.56 12.01 -14.21
N ARG A 269 1.77 12.52 -13.97
CA ARG A 269 2.01 13.68 -13.12
C ARG A 269 1.31 14.93 -13.64
N SER A 270 1.28 15.15 -14.96
CA SER A 270 0.61 16.30 -15.57
C SER A 270 -0.91 16.24 -15.38
N VAL A 271 -1.50 15.05 -15.53
CA VAL A 271 -2.93 14.82 -15.25
C VAL A 271 -3.26 15.12 -13.78
N SER A 272 -2.45 14.59 -12.86
CA SER A 272 -2.64 14.82 -11.44
C SER A 272 -2.55 16.31 -11.07
N ILE A 273 -1.55 17.03 -11.59
CA ILE A 273 -1.39 18.46 -11.35
C ILE A 273 -2.56 19.25 -11.95
N ALA A 274 -2.99 18.93 -13.16
CA ALA A 274 -4.11 19.59 -13.82
C ALA A 274 -5.41 19.43 -13.01
N ILE A 275 -5.74 18.20 -12.58
CA ILE A 275 -6.94 17.93 -11.80
C ILE A 275 -6.89 18.64 -10.45
N ASN A 276 -5.79 18.50 -9.71
CA ASN A 276 -5.64 19.14 -8.39
C ASN A 276 -5.73 20.67 -8.50
N ARG A 277 -5.15 21.28 -9.55
CA ARG A 277 -5.12 22.73 -9.70
C ARG A 277 -6.44 23.33 -10.21
N VAL A 278 -7.15 22.62 -11.09
CA VAL A 278 -8.40 23.12 -11.69
C VAL A 278 -9.62 22.76 -10.84
N HIS A 279 -9.69 21.54 -10.30
CA HIS A 279 -10.85 21.08 -9.52
C HIS A 279 -10.63 21.13 -8.00
N GLY A 280 -9.40 21.39 -7.52
CA GLY A 280 -9.11 21.49 -6.08
C GLY A 280 -9.22 20.18 -5.32
N VAL A 281 -9.24 19.04 -6.01
CA VAL A 281 -9.42 17.70 -5.44
C VAL A 281 -8.41 16.71 -6.03
N SER A 282 -8.13 15.63 -5.29
CA SER A 282 -7.28 14.53 -5.80
C SER A 282 -7.93 13.83 -6.99
N VAL A 283 -7.13 13.09 -7.78
CA VAL A 283 -7.64 12.34 -8.94
C VAL A 283 -8.68 11.30 -8.54
N SER A 284 -8.49 10.63 -7.40
CA SER A 284 -9.46 9.67 -6.86
C SER A 284 -10.78 10.34 -6.51
N GLN A 285 -10.74 11.47 -5.79
CA GLN A 285 -11.94 12.23 -5.44
C GLN A 285 -12.66 12.76 -6.68
N TYR A 286 -11.91 13.27 -7.66
CA TYR A 286 -12.45 13.73 -8.94
C TYR A 286 -13.25 12.62 -9.63
N VAL A 287 -12.71 11.41 -9.75
CA VAL A 287 -13.44 10.27 -10.34
C VAL A 287 -14.63 9.84 -9.47
N ASN A 288 -14.45 9.79 -8.15
CA ASN A 288 -15.54 9.44 -7.23
C ASN A 288 -16.70 10.44 -7.29
N ASN A 289 -16.45 11.72 -7.59
CA ASN A 289 -17.52 12.69 -7.81
C ASN A 289 -18.43 12.28 -8.99
N PHE A 290 -17.86 11.82 -10.10
CA PHE A 290 -18.65 11.27 -11.22
C PHE A 290 -19.38 9.99 -10.85
N ARG A 291 -18.72 9.08 -10.12
CA ARG A 291 -19.34 7.81 -9.67
C ARG A 291 -20.54 8.06 -8.76
N ILE A 292 -20.43 9.00 -7.82
CA ILE A 292 -21.52 9.35 -6.91
C ILE A 292 -22.63 10.10 -7.65
N ALA A 293 -22.31 10.96 -8.60
CA ALA A 293 -23.34 11.59 -9.46
C ALA A 293 -24.16 10.54 -10.22
N GLU A 294 -23.50 9.52 -10.79
CA GLU A 294 -24.17 8.40 -11.44
C GLU A 294 -24.98 7.56 -10.45
N ALA A 295 -24.45 7.30 -9.24
CA ALA A 295 -25.19 6.60 -8.21
C ALA A 295 -26.45 7.36 -7.77
N CYS A 296 -26.37 8.69 -7.60
CA CYS A 296 -27.53 9.53 -7.30
C CYS A 296 -28.58 9.49 -8.42
N ARG A 297 -28.14 9.51 -9.69
CA ARG A 297 -29.01 9.36 -10.85
C ARG A 297 -29.74 8.01 -10.82
N LEU A 298 -29.01 6.91 -10.68
CA LEU A 298 -29.58 5.55 -10.59
C LEU A 298 -30.48 5.34 -9.37
N LEU A 299 -30.15 5.94 -8.23
CA LEU A 299 -30.96 5.89 -7.01
C LEU A 299 -32.31 6.63 -7.18
N SER A 300 -32.39 7.60 -8.09
CA SER A 300 -33.60 8.40 -8.34
C SER A 300 -34.46 7.83 -9.46
N GLU A 301 -33.83 7.22 -10.47
CA GLU A 301 -34.53 6.66 -11.63
C GLU A 301 -34.95 5.20 -11.44
N THR A 302 -34.38 4.49 -10.46
CA THR A 302 -34.58 3.05 -10.30
C THR A 302 -34.77 2.62 -8.84
N ASP A 303 -35.53 1.55 -8.65
CA ASP A 303 -35.69 0.85 -7.37
C ASP A 303 -34.62 -0.24 -7.13
N ALA A 304 -33.56 -0.28 -7.94
CA ALA A 304 -32.52 -1.30 -7.84
C ALA A 304 -31.87 -1.32 -6.43
N PRO A 305 -31.38 -2.47 -5.95
CA PRO A 305 -30.68 -2.52 -4.68
C PRO A 305 -29.47 -1.58 -4.65
N VAL A 306 -29.24 -0.89 -3.53
CA VAL A 306 -28.11 0.05 -3.35
C VAL A 306 -26.77 -0.61 -3.69
N THR A 307 -26.61 -1.90 -3.36
CA THR A 307 -25.40 -2.67 -3.68
C THR A 307 -25.20 -2.84 -5.19
N SER A 308 -26.26 -3.04 -5.97
CA SER A 308 -26.16 -3.13 -7.44
C SER A 308 -25.76 -1.79 -8.03
N ILE A 309 -26.41 -0.70 -7.58
CA ILE A 309 -26.10 0.67 -8.02
C ILE A 309 -24.65 1.05 -7.70
N MET A 310 -24.14 0.64 -6.54
CA MET A 310 -22.75 0.83 -6.17
C MET A 310 -21.80 0.22 -7.22
N PHE A 311 -22.05 -1.02 -7.64
CA PHE A 311 -21.23 -1.69 -8.66
C PHE A 311 -21.42 -1.05 -10.04
N ASP A 312 -22.64 -0.69 -10.42
CA ASP A 312 -22.95 -0.06 -11.70
C ASP A 312 -22.30 1.33 -11.85
N ALA A 313 -22.17 2.04 -10.73
CA ALA A 313 -21.46 3.31 -10.62
C ALA A 313 -19.92 3.17 -10.62
N GLY A 314 -19.39 1.93 -10.61
CA GLY A 314 -17.95 1.65 -10.71
C GLY A 314 -17.22 1.50 -9.37
N PHE A 315 -17.91 1.34 -8.24
CA PHE A 315 -17.27 1.06 -6.95
C PHE A 315 -17.11 -0.44 -6.70
N LEU A 316 -15.93 -0.85 -6.25
CA LEU A 316 -15.67 -2.26 -5.86
C LEU A 316 -15.97 -2.59 -4.39
N SER A 317 -16.13 -1.57 -3.54
CA SER A 317 -16.32 -1.81 -2.10
C SER A 317 -17.35 -0.89 -1.48
N LYS A 318 -18.23 -1.48 -0.67
CA LYS A 318 -19.29 -0.78 0.08
C LYS A 318 -18.76 0.28 1.02
N SER A 319 -17.61 0.04 1.65
CA SER A 319 -16.96 1.00 2.54
C SER A 319 -16.55 2.26 1.77
N ASN A 320 -15.94 2.12 0.58
CA ASN A 320 -15.57 3.27 -0.24
C ASN A 320 -16.80 4.05 -0.71
N PHE A 321 -17.78 3.34 -1.27
CA PHE A 321 -19.02 3.93 -1.76
C PHE A 321 -19.75 4.72 -0.69
N ASN A 322 -20.01 4.13 0.48
CA ASN A 322 -20.71 4.82 1.56
C ASN A 322 -19.96 6.05 2.04
N ARG A 323 -18.62 6.00 2.12
CA ARG A 323 -17.80 7.14 2.53
C ARG A 323 -17.89 8.29 1.54
N GLU A 324 -17.68 8.03 0.26
CA GLU A 324 -17.73 9.07 -0.77
C GLU A 324 -19.16 9.60 -0.98
N PHE A 325 -20.17 8.72 -0.88
CA PHE A 325 -21.57 9.12 -0.93
C PHE A 325 -21.92 10.07 0.21
N LEU A 326 -21.51 9.75 1.44
CA LEU A 326 -21.71 10.62 2.60
C LEU A 326 -20.95 11.94 2.46
N ARG A 327 -19.69 11.90 1.99
CA ARG A 327 -18.87 13.10 1.79
C ARG A 327 -19.52 14.10 0.82
N ILE A 328 -20.11 13.59 -0.26
CA ILE A 328 -20.68 14.43 -1.33
C ILE A 328 -22.12 14.83 -1.03
N THR A 329 -22.94 13.90 -0.52
CA THR A 329 -24.39 14.13 -0.36
C THR A 329 -24.79 14.51 1.07
N GLY A 330 -23.89 14.39 2.04
CA GLY A 330 -24.15 14.61 3.46
C GLY A 330 -25.03 13.55 4.13
N THR A 331 -25.49 12.50 3.41
CA THR A 331 -26.37 11.46 3.95
C THR A 331 -26.00 10.07 3.45
N SER A 332 -26.61 9.00 4.01
CA SER A 332 -26.41 7.65 3.50
C SER A 332 -27.24 7.40 2.22
N PRO A 333 -26.83 6.49 1.32
CA PRO A 333 -27.55 6.19 0.09
C PRO A 333 -29.03 5.83 0.32
N THR A 334 -29.32 5.06 1.36
CA THR A 334 -30.67 4.65 1.73
C THR A 334 -31.53 5.83 2.18
N LEU A 335 -30.97 6.71 3.02
CA LEU A 335 -31.67 7.91 3.48
C LEU A 335 -31.86 8.91 2.32
N TRP A 336 -30.86 9.04 1.47
CA TRP A 336 -30.90 9.90 0.29
C TRP A 336 -32.04 9.49 -0.66
N ARG A 337 -32.16 8.20 -0.97
CA ARG A 337 -33.27 7.66 -1.78
C ARG A 337 -34.62 7.98 -1.15
N SER A 338 -34.78 7.70 0.14
CA SER A 338 -36.05 7.96 0.84
C SER A 338 -36.47 9.43 0.74
N LYS A 339 -35.53 10.37 0.90
CA LYS A 339 -35.80 11.81 0.77
C LYS A 339 -36.17 12.20 -0.66
N ASN A 340 -35.48 11.66 -1.67
CA ASN A 340 -35.73 12.04 -3.06
C ASN A 340 -37.08 11.53 -3.58
N HIS A 341 -37.48 10.31 -3.20
CA HIS A 341 -38.82 9.80 -3.54
C HIS A 341 -39.92 10.58 -2.82
N ALA A 342 -39.70 11.00 -1.57
CA ALA A 342 -40.67 11.83 -0.85
C ALA A 342 -40.83 13.22 -1.51
N ALA A 343 -39.75 13.81 -2.03
CA ALA A 343 -39.78 15.09 -2.72
C ALA A 343 -40.46 15.02 -4.11
N LEU A 344 -40.38 13.88 -4.81
CA LEU A 344 -41.07 13.67 -6.09
C LEU A 344 -42.58 13.40 -5.95
N MET A 345 -43.04 13.09 -4.75
CA MET A 345 -44.45 12.78 -4.44
C MET A 345 -45.21 13.94 -3.78
N ALA A 346 -44.53 15.05 -3.48
CA ALA A 346 -45.08 16.25 -2.86
C ALA A 346 -45.32 17.36 -3.90
#